data_AF-A0A674HXJ1-F1
#
_entry.id   AF-A0A674HXJ1-F1
#
_cell.length_a   1.000
_cell.length_b   1.000
_cell.length_c   1.000
_cell.angle_alpha   90.00
_cell.angle_beta   90.00
_cell.angle_gamma   90.00
#
_symmetry.space_group_name_H-M   'P 1'
#
loop_
_entity.id
_entity.type
_entity.pdbx_description
1 polymer ?
#
loop_
_entity_poly.entity_id
_entity_poly.type
_entity_poly.pdbx_seq_one_letter_code
_entity_poly.pdbx_strand_id
1 'polypeptide(L)'
;MLYDIPKLLTIPEEDLHQQCRALETVLTHDDMCDIDASDLGDELKALSKYISAGSTPKAVLEYMCTNKMTTLFPNAFVALHILLTLPVTVASGEHSFSKLKLIKTHLRSTITQERLVGLATISIEHELAQTVDLQQEAVQIFATKKARKAPL
;
A
#
# COMPACT_ATOMS: atom_id res chain seq x y z
N MET A 1 -0.17 -4.78 -16.80
CA MET A 1 0.86 -4.34 -15.83
C MET A 1 1.40 -2.99 -16.28
N LEU A 2 0.94 -1.93 -15.61
CA LEU A 2 0.99 -0.53 -16.04
C LEU A 2 2.31 0.16 -15.61
N TYR A 3 3.47 -0.43 -15.96
CA TYR A 3 4.78 0.04 -15.48
C TYR A 3 5.44 1.14 -16.35
N ASP A 4 4.82 1.58 -17.44
CA ASP A 4 5.37 2.58 -18.36
C ASP A 4 4.52 3.86 -18.40
N ILE A 5 4.87 4.88 -17.62
CA ILE A 5 4.36 6.25 -17.84
C ILE A 5 4.68 6.82 -19.23
N PRO A 6 5.82 6.48 -19.88
CA PRO A 6 6.02 6.86 -21.26
C PRO A 6 4.93 6.28 -22.18
N LYS A 7 4.39 5.09 -21.89
CA LYS A 7 3.26 4.55 -22.65
C LYS A 7 1.99 5.35 -22.41
N LEU A 8 1.65 5.72 -21.17
CA LEU A 8 0.51 6.60 -20.83
C LEU A 8 0.49 7.94 -21.59
N LEU A 9 1.67 8.47 -21.92
CA LEU A 9 1.83 9.71 -22.70
C LEU A 9 1.87 9.49 -24.23
N THR A 10 1.93 8.23 -24.69
CA THR A 10 1.99 7.84 -26.12
C THR A 10 0.73 7.08 -26.56
N ILE A 11 -0.25 6.91 -25.68
CA ILE A 11 -1.50 6.21 -26.01
C ILE A 11 -2.38 7.16 -26.85
N PRO A 12 -2.99 6.70 -27.95
CA PRO A 12 -4.01 7.49 -28.65
C PRO A 12 -5.11 7.96 -27.69
N GLU A 13 -5.64 9.16 -27.95
CA GLU A 13 -6.58 9.90 -27.08
C GLU A 13 -7.84 9.10 -26.71
N GLU A 14 -8.24 8.17 -27.60
CA GLU A 14 -9.37 7.26 -27.45
C GLU A 14 -9.11 6.17 -26.39
N ASP A 15 -7.90 5.60 -26.38
CA ASP A 15 -7.48 4.59 -25.41
C ASP A 15 -7.20 5.22 -24.03
N LEU A 16 -6.71 6.47 -23.98
CA LEU A 16 -6.51 7.21 -22.74
C LEU A 16 -7.84 7.42 -22.00
N HIS A 17 -8.87 7.88 -22.70
CA HIS A 17 -10.22 8.03 -22.12
C HIS A 17 -10.78 6.70 -21.64
N GLN A 18 -10.54 5.61 -22.38
CA GLN A 18 -10.98 4.29 -21.97
C GLN A 18 -10.30 3.83 -20.68
N GLN A 19 -9.02 4.14 -20.51
CA GLN A 19 -8.28 3.86 -19.28
C GLN A 19 -8.73 4.74 -18.10
N CYS A 20 -8.96 6.04 -18.33
CA CYS A 20 -9.48 6.93 -17.31
C CYS A 20 -10.86 6.48 -16.80
N ARG A 21 -11.78 6.07 -17.69
CA ARG A 21 -13.09 5.51 -17.32
C ARG A 21 -12.97 4.18 -16.57
N ALA A 22 -12.04 3.32 -16.98
CA ALA A 22 -11.80 2.08 -16.26
C ALA A 22 -11.29 2.33 -14.84
N LEU A 23 -10.41 3.33 -14.66
CA LEU A 23 -9.90 3.72 -13.35
C LEU A 23 -11.00 4.32 -12.47
N GLU A 24 -11.80 5.25 -13.01
CA GLU A 24 -12.97 5.80 -12.34
C GLU A 24 -13.93 4.69 -11.88
N THR A 25 -14.29 3.75 -12.77
CA THR A 25 -15.17 2.62 -12.40
C THR A 25 -14.61 1.78 -11.25
N VAL A 26 -13.30 1.56 -11.20
CA VAL A 26 -12.65 0.79 -10.12
C VAL A 26 -12.61 1.56 -8.80
N LEU A 27 -12.54 2.89 -8.88
CA LEU A 27 -12.44 3.78 -7.72
C LEU A 27 -13.79 4.36 -7.28
N THR A 28 -14.88 4.05 -7.98
CA THR A 28 -16.22 4.43 -7.55
C THR A 28 -16.77 3.44 -6.53
N HIS A 29 -17.19 3.94 -5.37
CA HIS A 29 -17.92 3.18 -4.37
C HIS A 29 -19.15 3.94 -3.91
N ASP A 30 -20.32 3.30 -3.98
CA ASP A 30 -21.60 3.84 -3.45
C ASP A 30 -21.91 5.27 -3.95
N ASP A 31 -21.79 5.47 -5.27
CA ASP A 31 -21.98 6.75 -5.99
C ASP A 31 -20.97 7.87 -5.72
N MET A 32 -19.93 7.61 -4.91
CA MET A 32 -18.79 8.52 -4.73
C MET A 32 -17.62 8.07 -5.60
N CYS A 33 -17.14 8.96 -6.48
CA CYS A 33 -15.93 8.75 -7.27
C CYS A 33 -14.77 9.59 -6.70
N ASP A 34 -13.61 8.97 -6.52
CA ASP A 34 -12.39 9.67 -6.08
C ASP A 34 -11.74 10.49 -7.20
N ILE A 35 -12.10 10.21 -8.46
CA ILE A 35 -11.52 10.79 -9.67
C ILE A 35 -12.59 10.94 -10.74
N ASP A 36 -12.63 12.09 -11.41
CA ASP A 36 -13.43 12.30 -12.63
C ASP A 36 -12.61 11.92 -13.87
N ALA A 37 -13.11 10.99 -14.68
CA ALA A 37 -12.38 10.49 -15.85
C ALA A 37 -12.16 11.53 -16.95
N SER A 38 -13.09 12.46 -17.13
CA SER A 38 -13.00 13.54 -18.12
C SER A 38 -11.95 14.56 -17.71
N ASP A 39 -12.02 15.05 -16.46
CA ASP A 39 -11.04 15.99 -15.92
C ASP A 39 -9.65 15.36 -15.86
N LEU A 40 -9.54 14.09 -15.47
CA LEU A 40 -8.26 13.36 -15.44
C LEU A 40 -7.58 13.36 -16.81
N GLY A 41 -8.32 13.11 -17.89
CA GLY A 41 -7.77 13.06 -19.24
C GLY A 41 -7.18 14.40 -19.68
N ASP A 42 -7.87 15.49 -19.39
CA ASP A 42 -7.43 16.84 -19.74
C ASP A 42 -6.27 17.32 -18.85
N GLU A 43 -6.31 16.99 -17.55
CA GLU A 43 -5.22 17.25 -16.63
C GLU A 43 -3.93 16.52 -17.03
N LEU A 44 -4.02 15.24 -17.43
CA LEU A 44 -2.85 14.47 -17.88
C LEU A 44 -2.24 15.04 -19.17
N LYS A 45 -3.08 15.49 -20.12
CA LYS A 45 -2.59 16.20 -21.31
C LYS A 45 -1.94 17.53 -20.96
N ALA A 46 -2.51 18.30 -20.04
CA ALA A 46 -1.90 19.53 -19.59
C ALA A 46 -0.55 19.27 -18.91
N LEU A 47 -0.51 18.29 -18.01
CA LEU A 47 0.67 17.88 -17.27
C LEU A 47 1.80 17.35 -18.19
N SER A 48 1.45 16.69 -19.29
CA SER A 48 2.42 16.22 -20.29
C SER A 48 3.33 17.32 -20.84
N LYS A 49 2.85 18.56 -20.88
CA LYS A 49 3.61 19.73 -21.37
C LYS A 49 4.68 20.19 -20.38
N TYR A 50 4.54 19.83 -19.10
CA TYR A 50 5.43 20.22 -18.02
C TYR A 50 6.40 19.11 -17.62
N ILE A 51 6.18 17.88 -18.09
CA ILE A 51 7.01 16.71 -17.78
C ILE A 51 7.98 16.43 -18.94
N SER A 52 9.24 16.10 -18.63
CA SER A 52 10.17 15.59 -19.64
C SER A 52 9.88 14.13 -19.99
N ALA A 53 9.88 13.80 -21.28
CA ALA A 53 9.67 12.44 -21.77
C ALA A 53 10.67 11.47 -21.12
N GLY A 54 10.16 10.50 -20.35
CA GLY A 54 10.98 9.51 -19.62
C GLY A 54 11.04 9.70 -18.09
N SER A 55 10.35 10.69 -17.53
CA SER A 55 10.24 10.85 -16.07
C SER A 55 9.50 9.69 -15.40
N THR A 56 9.97 9.24 -14.24
CA THR A 56 9.31 8.20 -13.46
C THR A 56 8.06 8.74 -12.75
N PRO A 57 7.03 7.91 -12.46
CA PRO A 57 5.83 8.33 -11.72
C PRO A 57 6.15 9.07 -10.42
N LYS A 58 7.16 8.59 -9.70
CA LYS A 58 7.62 9.20 -8.46
C LYS A 58 8.20 10.60 -8.69
N ALA A 59 9.04 10.76 -9.71
CA ALA A 59 9.62 12.06 -10.05
C ALA A 59 8.56 13.06 -10.49
N VAL A 60 7.55 12.61 -11.23
CA VAL A 60 6.41 13.45 -11.62
C VAL A 60 5.62 13.90 -10.39
N LEU A 61 5.31 12.98 -9.46
CA LEU A 61 4.60 13.31 -8.22
C LEU A 61 5.40 14.31 -7.35
N GLU A 62 6.71 14.10 -7.23
CA GLU A 62 7.61 14.98 -6.47
C GLU A 62 7.71 16.37 -7.10
N TYR A 63 7.74 16.45 -8.43
CA TYR A 63 7.67 17.70 -9.18
C TYR A 63 6.34 18.43 -8.96
N MET A 64 5.22 17.70 -8.97
CA MET A 64 3.89 18.26 -8.66
C MET A 64 3.81 18.83 -7.24
N CYS A 65 4.36 18.13 -6.25
CA CYS A 65 4.43 18.60 -4.86
C CYS A 65 5.31 19.83 -4.71
N THR A 66 6.50 19.82 -5.31
CA THR A 66 7.48 20.91 -5.20
C THR A 66 6.97 22.21 -5.81
N ASN A 67 6.25 22.11 -6.93
CA ASN A 67 5.73 23.27 -7.65
C ASN A 67 4.29 23.65 -7.28
N LYS A 68 3.73 23.05 -6.21
CA LYS A 68 2.33 23.27 -5.76
C LYS A 68 1.30 23.07 -6.88
N MET A 69 1.56 22.15 -7.81
CA MET A 69 0.63 21.81 -8.90
C MET A 69 -0.44 20.79 -8.48
N THR A 70 -0.40 20.36 -7.21
CA THR A 70 -1.41 19.46 -6.62
C THR A 70 -2.82 20.05 -6.63
N THR A 71 -2.96 21.38 -6.57
CA THR A 71 -4.24 22.08 -6.68
C THR A 71 -4.64 22.40 -8.12
N LEU A 72 -3.68 22.34 -9.06
CA LEU A 72 -3.91 22.61 -10.48
C LEU A 72 -4.38 21.35 -11.22
N PHE A 73 -3.90 20.19 -10.78
CA PHE A 73 -4.21 18.89 -11.37
C PHE A 73 -4.57 17.85 -10.27
N PRO A 74 -5.70 18.05 -9.57
CA PRO A 74 -6.09 17.20 -8.45
C PRO A 74 -6.36 15.75 -8.85
N ASN A 75 -7.04 15.51 -9.98
CA ASN A 75 -7.37 14.17 -10.45
C ASN A 75 -6.10 13.41 -10.86
N ALA A 76 -5.19 14.06 -11.58
CA ALA A 76 -3.91 13.48 -11.98
C ALA A 76 -3.02 13.18 -10.78
N PHE A 77 -3.03 14.04 -9.76
CA PHE A 77 -2.30 13.81 -8.52
C PHE A 77 -2.83 12.57 -7.79
N VAL A 78 -4.14 12.46 -7.59
CA VAL A 78 -4.77 11.31 -6.94
C VAL A 78 -4.48 10.02 -7.72
N ALA A 79 -4.62 10.04 -9.04
CA ALA A 79 -4.32 8.89 -9.90
C ALA A 79 -2.86 8.42 -9.77
N LEU A 80 -1.90 9.34 -9.83
CA LEU A 80 -0.47 9.03 -9.66
C LEU A 80 -0.15 8.51 -8.26
N HIS A 81 -0.82 9.04 -7.24
CA HIS A 81 -0.62 8.62 -5.86
C HIS A 81 -1.17 7.21 -5.62
N ILE A 82 -2.36 6.90 -6.14
CA ILE A 82 -2.94 5.54 -6.15
C ILE A 82 -2.04 4.57 -6.92
N LEU A 83 -1.54 4.97 -8.09
CA LEU A 83 -0.62 4.16 -8.89
C LEU A 83 0.67 3.82 -8.15
N LEU A 84 1.19 4.74 -7.32
CA LEU A 84 2.41 4.51 -6.55
C LEU A 84 2.15 3.73 -5.26
N THR A 85 0.96 3.84 -4.69
CA THR A 85 0.60 3.17 -3.43
C THR A 85 0.14 1.73 -3.64
N LEU A 86 -0.68 1.44 -4.65
CA LEU A 86 -1.18 0.07 -4.93
C LEU A 86 -0.09 -0.99 -5.15
N PRO A 87 0.94 -0.80 -6.00
CA PRO A 87 2.00 -1.79 -6.14
C PRO A 87 2.88 -1.88 -4.89
N VAL A 88 3.03 -0.77 -4.14
CA VAL A 88 3.79 -0.75 -2.88
C VAL A 88 3.03 -1.51 -1.78
N THR A 89 1.71 -1.37 -1.69
CA THR A 89 0.89 -2.11 -0.73
C THR A 89 0.77 -3.59 -1.09
N VAL A 90 0.65 -3.92 -2.37
CA VAL A 90 0.66 -5.32 -2.84
C VAL A 90 2.02 -5.97 -2.54
N ALA A 91 3.14 -5.32 -2.88
CA ALA A 91 4.47 -5.85 -2.58
C ALA A 91 4.74 -5.96 -1.07
N SER A 92 4.29 -4.98 -0.27
CA SER A 92 4.38 -5.02 1.20
C SER A 92 3.51 -6.14 1.79
N GLY A 93 2.31 -6.33 1.23
CA GLY A 93 1.41 -7.43 1.55
C GLY A 93 2.05 -8.78 1.25
N GLU A 94 2.57 -8.98 0.04
CA GLU A 94 3.27 -10.20 -0.38
C GLU A 94 4.53 -10.46 0.47
N HIS A 95 5.30 -9.42 0.81
CA HIS A 95 6.44 -9.52 1.71
C HIS A 95 6.02 -9.94 3.12
N SER A 96 4.94 -9.35 3.64
CA SER A 96 4.36 -9.71 4.94
C SER A 96 3.81 -11.14 4.94
N PHE A 97 3.08 -11.55 3.90
CA PHE A 97 2.60 -12.93 3.72
C PHE A 97 3.75 -13.92 3.53
N SER A 98 4.85 -13.53 2.89
CA SER A 98 6.06 -14.34 2.76
C SER A 98 6.73 -14.58 4.10
N LYS A 99 6.85 -13.53 4.94
CA LYS A 99 7.30 -13.66 6.33
C LYS A 99 6.36 -14.57 7.13
N LEU A 100 5.05 -14.41 6.99
CA LEU A 100 4.06 -15.28 7.65
C LEU A 100 4.16 -16.73 7.17
N LYS A 101 4.43 -16.96 5.88
CA LYS A 101 4.67 -18.29 5.34
C LYS A 101 5.95 -18.90 5.90
N LEU A 102 7.00 -18.10 6.09
CA LEU A 102 8.26 -18.54 6.71
C LEU A 102 8.06 -18.86 8.20
N ILE A 103 7.34 -18.01 8.94
CA ILE A 103 6.90 -18.25 10.32
C ILE A 103 6.07 -19.55 10.38
N LYS A 104 5.05 -19.71 9.53
CA LYS A 104 4.21 -20.91 9.48
C LYS A 104 4.99 -22.18 9.12
N THR A 105 5.97 -22.07 8.23
CA THR A 105 6.83 -23.20 7.82
C THR A 105 7.80 -23.59 8.93
N HIS A 106 8.35 -22.60 9.63
CA HIS A 106 9.22 -22.79 10.80
C HIS A 106 8.44 -23.36 12.01
N LEU A 107 7.19 -22.93 12.22
CA LEU A 107 6.29 -23.37 13.28
C LEU A 107 5.35 -24.52 12.88
N ARG A 108 5.72 -25.37 11.92
CA ARG A 108 4.98 -26.62 11.60
C ARG A 108 5.03 -27.68 12.74
N SER A 109 5.20 -27.23 13.98
CA SER A 109 4.79 -27.88 15.21
C SER A 109 3.54 -27.17 15.78
N THR A 110 2.36 -27.69 15.43
CA THR A 110 1.16 -27.63 16.29
C THR A 110 0.77 -26.25 16.87
N ILE A 111 0.78 -25.17 16.07
CA ILE A 111 0.32 -23.86 16.54
C ILE A 111 -1.13 -23.58 16.11
N THR A 112 -1.94 -23.07 17.04
CA THR A 112 -3.33 -22.66 16.79
C THR A 112 -3.37 -21.33 16.03
N GLN A 113 -4.47 -21.06 15.30
CA GLN A 113 -4.64 -19.82 14.53
C GLN A 113 -4.49 -18.57 15.40
N GLU A 114 -5.04 -18.58 16.61
CA GLU A 114 -4.92 -17.47 17.57
C GLU A 114 -3.46 -17.14 17.89
N ARG A 115 -2.63 -18.15 18.15
CA ARG A 115 -1.20 -17.96 18.40
C ARG A 115 -0.44 -17.51 17.15
N LEU A 116 -0.85 -17.94 15.97
CA LEU A 116 -0.26 -17.50 14.71
C LEU A 116 -0.54 -16.01 14.45
N VAL A 117 -1.78 -15.57 14.66
CA VAL A 117 -2.17 -14.15 14.54
C VAL A 117 -1.41 -13.30 15.56
N GLY A 118 -1.29 -13.75 16.82
CA GLY A 118 -0.51 -13.02 17.81
C GLY A 118 0.96 -12.84 17.43
N LEU A 119 1.61 -13.88 16.91
CA LEU A 119 3.00 -13.80 16.44
C LEU A 119 3.16 -12.94 15.18
N ALA A 120 2.17 -12.98 14.28
CA ALA A 120 2.11 -12.12 13.11
C ALA A 120 2.08 -10.65 13.50
N THR A 121 1.20 -10.28 14.43
CA THR A 121 1.09 -8.91 14.96
C THR A 121 2.40 -8.47 15.61
N ILE A 122 3.00 -9.29 16.47
CA ILE A 122 4.31 -8.98 17.09
C ILE A 122 5.41 -8.79 16.05
N SER A 123 5.39 -9.56 14.96
CA SER A 123 6.41 -9.50 13.90
C SER A 123 6.23 -8.29 12.98
N ILE A 124 4.98 -7.86 12.74
CA ILE A 124 4.67 -6.64 11.97
C ILE A 124 5.04 -5.41 12.81
N GLU A 125 4.61 -5.39 14.07
CA GLU A 125 4.85 -4.31 15.03
C GLU A 125 6.18 -4.48 15.77
N HIS A 126 7.20 -5.07 15.12
CA HIS A 126 8.43 -5.45 15.79
C HIS A 126 9.18 -4.28 16.43
N GLU A 127 9.13 -3.08 15.83
CA GLU A 127 9.72 -1.87 16.42
C GLU A 127 9.04 -1.48 17.75
N LEU A 128 7.71 -1.56 17.80
CA LEU A 128 6.93 -1.36 19.03
C LEU A 128 7.17 -2.51 20.00
N ALA A 129 7.25 -3.75 19.53
CA ALA A 129 7.52 -4.92 20.37
C ALA A 129 8.89 -4.86 21.04
N GLN A 130 9.89 -4.21 20.45
CA GLN A 130 11.19 -3.96 21.07
C GLN A 130 11.12 -2.98 22.26
N THR A 131 10.11 -2.10 22.29
CA THR A 131 9.90 -1.18 23.41
C THR A 131 9.22 -1.84 24.61
N VAL A 132 8.60 -3.02 24.40
CA VAL A 132 7.96 -3.82 25.44
C VAL A 132 8.99 -4.76 26.07
N ASP A 133 9.11 -4.76 27.39
CA ASP A 133 10.01 -5.69 28.10
C ASP A 133 9.43 -7.12 28.12
N LEU A 134 9.65 -7.82 27.02
CA LEU A 134 9.27 -9.22 26.87
C LEU A 134 10.10 -10.17 27.75
N GLN A 135 11.26 -9.74 28.26
CA GLN A 135 12.17 -10.61 28.99
C GLN A 135 11.85 -10.68 30.48
N GLN A 136 11.46 -9.57 31.11
CA GLN A 136 11.10 -9.59 32.53
C GLN A 136 9.59 -9.63 32.73
N GLU A 137 8.86 -8.68 32.16
CA GLU A 137 7.44 -8.50 32.49
C GLU A 137 6.58 -9.64 31.92
N ALA A 138 6.75 -9.96 30.64
CA ALA A 138 5.98 -11.03 30.00
C ALA A 138 6.29 -12.42 30.61
N VAL A 139 7.54 -12.68 30.99
CA VAL A 139 7.95 -13.94 31.64
C VAL A 139 7.36 -14.05 33.04
N GLN A 140 7.36 -12.98 33.83
CA GLN A 140 6.75 -12.97 35.17
C GLN A 140 5.22 -13.12 35.11
N ILE A 141 4.54 -12.46 34.17
CA ILE A 141 3.09 -12.63 33.95
C ILE A 141 2.77 -14.07 33.54
N PHE A 142 3.59 -14.67 32.67
CA PHE A 142 3.40 -16.06 32.27
C PHE A 142 3.65 -17.03 33.43
N ALA A 143 4.71 -16.82 34.21
CA ALA A 143 5.04 -17.62 35.38
C ALA A 143 3.92 -17.57 36.44
N THR A 144 3.42 -16.38 36.76
CA THR A 144 2.32 -16.20 37.73
C THR A 144 1.00 -16.82 37.24
N LYS A 145 0.66 -16.71 35.95
CA LYS A 145 -0.53 -17.36 35.39
C LYS A 145 -0.43 -18.89 35.35
N LYS A 146 0.78 -19.44 35.12
CA LYS A 146 1.01 -20.89 35.08
C LYS A 146 1.08 -21.51 36.48
N ALA A 147 1.67 -20.82 37.44
CA ALA A 147 1.77 -21.27 38.84
C ALA A 147 0.39 -21.47 39.51
N ARG A 148 -0.62 -20.66 39.14
CA ARG A 148 -1.99 -20.80 39.65
C ARG A 148 -2.75 -22.05 39.17
N LYS A 149 -2.17 -22.85 38.25
CA LYS A 149 -2.78 -24.08 37.71
C LYS A 149 -2.17 -25.38 38.26
N ALA A 150 -1.20 -25.32 39.18
CA ALA A 150 -0.71 -26.52 39.83
C ALA A 150 -1.73 -26.98 40.90
N PRO A 151 -2.32 -28.18 40.80
CA PRO A 151 -3.09 -28.73 41.90
C PRO A 151 -2.12 -29.20 42.99
N LEU A 152 -2.51 -29.02 44.26
CA LEU A 152 -1.93 -29.72 45.41
C LEU A 152 -2.20 -31.22 45.31
#